data_AF-A0A060CS21-F1
#
_entry.id   AF-A0A060CS21-F1
#
_cell.length_a   1.000
_cell.length_b   1.000
_cell.length_c   1.000
_cell.angle_alpha   90.00
_cell.angle_beta   90.00
_cell.angle_gamma   90.00
#
_symmetry.space_group_name_H-M   'P 1'
#
loop_
_entity.id
_entity.type
_entity.pdbx_description
1 polymer ?
#
loop_
_entity_poly.entity_id
_entity_poly.type
_entity_poly.pdbx_seq_one_letter_code
_entity_poly.pdbx_strand_id
1 'polypeptide(L)'
;MPLTPGRSIAVDRLLHTFGTPIHVDAPELSGNDGPFRRLMIAQDTGTAITGRARGDLFFGSGDAAGEVAGVVRHRASFYALVPNMLAERQG
;
A
#
# COMPACT_ATOMS: atom_id res chain seq x y z
N MET A 1 -16.60 1.36 0.95
CA MET A 1 -16.06 0.15 1.62
C MET A 1 -15.20 0.62 2.78
N PRO A 2 -15.28 0.00 3.96
CA PRO A 2 -14.43 0.38 5.09
C PRO A 2 -12.98 -0.02 4.83
N LEU A 3 -12.03 0.80 5.31
CA LEU A 3 -10.60 0.47 5.28
C LEU A 3 -10.28 -0.54 6.39
N THR A 4 -9.33 -1.43 6.11
CA THR A 4 -8.86 -2.47 7.02
C THR A 4 -7.42 -2.15 7.47
N PRO A 5 -7.18 -1.93 8.78
CA PRO A 5 -5.84 -1.62 9.29
C PRO A 5 -4.79 -2.65 8.87
N GLY A 6 -3.64 -2.19 8.39
CA GLY A 6 -2.53 -3.00 7.90
C GLY A 6 -2.81 -3.78 6.61
N ARG A 7 -3.98 -3.58 5.97
CA ARG A 7 -4.41 -4.27 4.75
C ARG A 7 -4.93 -3.35 3.65
N SER A 8 -5.26 -2.10 3.97
CA SER A 8 -5.63 -1.09 2.98
C SER A 8 -4.48 -0.13 2.72
N ILE A 9 -4.31 0.27 1.46
CA ILE A 9 -3.32 1.25 1.04
C ILE A 9 -3.98 2.31 0.17
N ALA A 10 -3.62 3.59 0.39
CA ALA A 10 -3.96 4.66 -0.53
C ALA A 10 -2.93 4.73 -1.66
N VAL A 11 -3.39 4.89 -2.89
CA VAL A 11 -2.56 4.89 -4.10
C VAL A 11 -2.92 6.05 -5.02
N ASP A 12 -2.07 6.31 -6.01
CA ASP A 12 -2.39 7.25 -7.09
C ASP A 12 -3.52 6.68 -7.97
N ARG A 13 -4.70 7.29 -7.88
CA ARG A 13 -5.90 6.96 -8.65
C ARG A 13 -5.68 6.95 -10.17
N LEU A 14 -4.76 7.74 -10.70
CA LEU A 14 -4.53 7.84 -12.14
C LEU A 14 -3.68 6.67 -12.67
N LEU A 15 -2.93 6.01 -11.78
CA LEU A 15 -1.99 4.96 -12.14
C LEU A 15 -2.44 3.57 -11.68
N HIS A 16 -3.26 3.51 -10.63
CA HIS A 16 -3.72 2.26 -10.02
C HIS A 16 -5.23 2.12 -10.11
N THR A 17 -5.70 0.90 -10.38
CA THR A 17 -7.13 0.56 -10.29
C THR A 17 -7.48 0.18 -8.86
N PHE A 18 -8.56 0.74 -8.32
CA PHE A 18 -9.04 0.32 -7.00
C PHE A 18 -9.38 -1.17 -6.96
N GLY A 19 -9.12 -1.80 -5.82
CA GLY A 19 -9.22 -3.24 -5.62
C GLY A 19 -7.96 -4.02 -6.04
N THR A 20 -6.99 -3.39 -6.70
CA THR A 20 -5.73 -4.06 -7.06
C THR A 20 -5.00 -4.54 -5.79
N PRO A 21 -4.66 -5.84 -5.70
CA PRO A 21 -3.78 -6.33 -4.66
C PRO A 21 -2.35 -5.88 -4.94
N ILE A 22 -1.70 -5.26 -3.95
CA ILE A 22 -0.33 -4.78 -4.02
C ILE A 22 0.46 -5.42 -2.90
N HIS A 23 1.50 -6.17 -3.23
CA HIS A 23 2.49 -6.60 -2.26
C HIS A 23 3.49 -5.46 -2.04
N VAL A 24 3.62 -5.02 -0.79
CA VAL A 24 4.53 -3.97 -0.36
C VAL A 24 5.68 -4.60 0.39
N ASP A 25 6.89 -4.45 -0.13
CA ASP A 25 8.14 -4.82 0.53
C ASP A 25 8.90 -3.56 0.94
N ALA A 26 8.89 -3.27 2.24
CA ALA A 26 9.55 -2.12 2.84
C ALA A 26 10.44 -2.61 3.99
N PRO A 27 11.64 -3.15 3.70
CA PRO A 27 12.43 -3.84 4.71
C PRO A 27 12.96 -2.91 5.82
N GLU A 28 13.14 -1.63 5.50
CA GLU A 28 13.51 -0.58 6.46
C GLU A 28 12.37 -0.24 7.44
N LEU A 29 11.13 -0.56 7.07
CA LEU A 29 9.98 -0.43 7.95
C LEU A 29 9.91 -1.68 8.81
N SER A 30 10.46 -1.62 10.01
CA SER A 30 10.39 -2.74 10.95
C SER A 30 9.21 -2.55 11.90
N GLY A 31 8.28 -3.52 11.89
CA GLY A 31 7.28 -3.65 12.94
C GLY A 31 7.74 -4.62 14.02
N ASN A 32 6.86 -4.93 14.98
CA ASN A 32 7.13 -5.89 16.05
C ASN A 32 7.47 -7.31 15.53
N ASP A 33 7.04 -7.65 14.31
CA ASP A 33 7.21 -8.97 13.69
C ASP A 33 8.33 -8.99 12.62
N GLY A 34 9.20 -7.97 12.59
CA GLY A 34 10.29 -7.85 11.63
C GLY A 34 9.98 -6.95 10.42
N PRO A 35 10.70 -7.13 9.29
CA PRO A 35 10.59 -6.26 8.12
C PRO A 35 9.18 -6.25 7.52
N PHE A 36 8.67 -5.08 7.14
CA PHE A 36 7.33 -4.94 6.61
C PHE A 36 7.23 -5.52 5.20
N ARG A 37 6.58 -6.68 5.11
CA ARG A 37 6.25 -7.35 3.84
C ARG A 37 4.81 -7.81 3.88
N ARG A 38 3.90 -7.05 3.27
CA ARG A 38 2.47 -7.33 3.38
C ARG A 38 1.76 -7.19 2.04
N LEU A 39 0.84 -8.12 1.79
CA LEU A 39 -0.17 -7.97 0.75
C LEU A 39 -1.29 -7.05 1.26
N MET A 40 -1.60 -6.03 0.47
CA MET A 40 -2.57 -4.98 0.76
C MET A 40 -3.49 -4.76 -0.45
N ILE A 41 -4.61 -4.08 -0.24
CA ILE A 41 -5.57 -3.74 -1.29
C ILE A 41 -5.60 -2.24 -1.48
N ALA A 42 -5.46 -1.79 -2.73
CA ALA A 42 -5.66 -0.40 -3.13
C ALA A 42 -7.13 0.00 -2.95
N GLN A 43 -7.48 0.62 -1.82
CA GLN A 43 -8.86 0.93 -1.45
C GLN A 43 -9.11 2.42 -1.23
N ASP A 44 -8.07 3.23 -1.32
CA ASP A 44 -8.14 4.66 -1.08
C ASP A 44 -7.20 5.45 -2.02
N THR A 45 -7.35 6.77 -2.01
CA THR A 45 -6.50 7.71 -2.75
C THR A 45 -6.28 8.97 -1.89
N GLY A 46 -5.18 9.68 -2.13
CA GLY A 46 -4.94 10.98 -1.50
C GLY A 46 -4.34 11.96 -2.49
N THR A 47 -4.64 13.25 -2.35
CA THR A 47 -4.10 14.30 -3.23
C THR A 47 -2.57 14.39 -3.16
N ALA A 48 -1.97 13.98 -2.04
CA ALA A 48 -0.52 13.90 -1.84
C ALA A 48 0.10 12.55 -2.27
N ILE A 49 -0.71 11.59 -2.71
CA ILE A 49 -0.27 10.24 -3.07
C ILE A 49 -0.20 10.14 -4.59
N THR A 50 0.95 10.54 -5.14
CA THR A 50 1.18 10.60 -6.58
C THR A 50 2.41 9.78 -6.99
N GLY A 51 2.32 9.10 -8.14
CA GLY A 51 3.39 8.30 -8.70
C GLY A 51 3.22 6.78 -8.56
N ARG A 52 4.01 6.03 -9.35
CA ARG A 52 3.82 4.59 -9.57
C ARG A 52 4.02 3.72 -8.32
N ALA A 53 5.03 4.03 -7.50
CA ALA A 53 5.38 3.32 -6.28
C ALA A 53 5.29 4.23 -5.05
N ARG A 54 4.24 5.06 -5.01
CA ARG A 54 3.88 5.90 -3.87
C ARG A 54 2.57 5.37 -3.29
N GLY A 55 2.55 5.15 -1.99
CA GLY A 55 1.34 4.79 -1.28
C GLY A 55 1.38 5.22 0.18
N ASP A 56 0.20 5.27 0.78
CA ASP A 56 0.02 5.56 2.20
C ASP A 56 -0.62 4.35 2.89
N LEU A 57 0.07 3.81 3.90
CA LEU A 57 -0.35 2.59 4.58
C LEU A 57 -1.40 2.93 5.63
N PHE A 58 -2.59 2.35 5.52
CA PHE A 58 -3.61 2.55 6.54
C PHE A 58 -3.30 1.69 7.78
N PHE A 59 -2.78 2.29 8.85
CA PHE A 59 -2.47 1.58 10.11
C PHE A 59 -3.66 1.47 11.08
N GLY A 60 -4.76 2.14 10.80
CA GLY A 60 -5.93 2.23 11.68
C GLY A 60 -6.30 3.67 11.99
N SER A 61 -7.02 3.86 13.10
CA SER A 61 -7.47 5.19 13.55
C SER A 61 -7.18 5.37 15.04
N GLY A 62 -7.07 6.62 15.48
CA GLY A 62 -6.66 6.99 16.84
C GLY A 62 -5.17 7.32 16.96
N ASP A 63 -4.77 7.85 18.11
CA ASP A 63 -3.45 8.46 18.32
C ASP A 63 -2.29 7.50 18.08
N ALA A 64 -2.41 6.25 18.55
CA ALA A 64 -1.39 5.22 18.34
C ALA A 64 -1.15 4.91 16.85
N ALA A 65 -2.19 4.95 16.01
CA ALA A 65 -2.04 4.76 14.58
C ALA A 65 -1.37 5.98 13.92
N GLY A 66 -1.68 7.19 14.42
CA GLY A 66 -1.06 8.44 13.96
C GLY A 66 0.43 8.52 14.27
N GLU A 67 0.87 8.05 15.44
CA GLU A 67 2.30 7.98 15.81
C GLU A 67 3.09 7.08 14.87
N VAL A 68 2.53 5.90 14.55
CA VAL A 68 3.15 4.96 13.61
C VAL A 68 3.13 5.52 12.18
N ALA A 69 2.00 6.07 11.73
CA ALA A 69 1.87 6.62 10.38
C ALA A 69 2.81 7.82 10.15
N GLY A 70 2.97 8.70 11.14
CA GLY A 70 3.79 9.91 11.04
C GLY A 70 5.28 9.65 10.81
N VAL A 71 5.79 8.48 11.23
CA VAL A 71 7.20 8.09 11.06
C VAL A 71 7.45 7.26 9.80
N VAL A 72 6.40 6.80 9.12
CA VAL A 72 6.52 5.96 7.93
C VAL A 72 6.87 6.82 6.71
N ARG A 73 8.17 6.94 6.45
CA ARG A 73 8.71 7.53 5.23
C ARG A 73 9.90 6.72 4.75
N HIS A 74 9.63 5.53 4.24
CA HIS A 74 10.68 4.58 3.88
C HIS A 74 10.57 4.17 2.42
N ARG A 75 11.70 3.73 1.85
CA ARG A 75 11.70 3.16 0.51
C ARG A 75 10.95 1.83 0.54
N ALA A 76 10.12 1.61 -0.46
CA ALA A 76 9.34 0.39 -0.61
C ALA A 76 9.27 -0.02 -2.08
N SER A 77 9.30 -1.32 -2.30
CA SER A 77 8.99 -1.94 -3.60
C SER A 77 7.52 -2.33 -3.64
N PHE A 78 6.84 -1.97 -4.73
CA PHE A 78 5.43 -2.29 -4.94
C PHE A 78 5.32 -3.30 -6.07
N TYR A 79 4.68 -4.43 -5.78
CA TYR A 79 4.38 -5.47 -6.76
C TYR A 79 2.86 -5.54 -6.90
N ALA A 80 2.33 -5.03 -8.01
CA ALA A 80 0.91 -5.12 -8.31
C ALA A 80 0.59 -6.52 -8.86
N LEU A 81 -0.37 -7.20 -8.23
CA LEU A 81 -0.87 -8.49 -8.72
C LEU A 81 -2.03 -8.22 -9.67
N VAL A 82 -1.90 -8.72 -10.88
CA VAL A 82 -2.94 -8.61 -11.91
C VAL A 82 -3.52 -10.00 -12.22
N PRO A 83 -4.79 -10.09 -12.64
CA PRO A 83 -5.35 -11.34 -13.11
C PRO A 83 -4.54 -11.92 -14.28
N ASN A 84 -4.43 -13.25 -14.36
CA ASN A 84 -3.63 -13.92 -15.41
C ASN A 84 -4.02 -13.48 -16.83
N MET A 85 -5.32 -13.33 -17.11
CA MET A 85 -5.80 -12.84 -18.42
C MET A 85 -5.29 -11.44 -18.78
N LEU A 86 -4.92 -10.61 -17.80
CA LEU A 86 -4.29 -9.31 -18.04
C LEU A 86 -2.78 -9.43 -18.17
N ALA A 87 -2.14 -10.32 -17.39
CA ALA A 87 -0.70 -10.56 -17.45
C ALA A 87 -0.27 -11.08 -18.84
N GLU A 88 -1.05 -11.99 -19.42
CA GLU A 88 -0.80 -12.56 -20.76
C GLU A 88 -0.81 -11.53 -21.90
N ARG A 89 -1.39 -10.34 -21.67
CA ARG A 89 -1.44 -9.25 -22.66
C ARG A 89 -0.26 -8.28 -22.54
N GLN A 90 0.61 -8.48 -21.55
CA GLN A 90 1.78 -7.64 -21.30
C GLN A 90 3.12 -8.34 -21.63
N GLY A 91 3.07 -9.57 -22.14
CA GLY A 91 4.18 -10.27 -22.78
C GLY A 91 4.04 -10.25 -24.29
#